data_AF-A0A975BZN5-F1
#
_entry.id   AF-A0A975BZN5-F1
#
_cell.length_a   1.000
_cell.length_b   1.000
_cell.length_c   1.000
_cell.angle_alpha   90.00
_cell.angle_beta   90.00
_cell.angle_gamma   90.00
#
_symmetry.space_group_name_H-M   'P 1'
#
loop_
_entity.id
_entity.type
_entity.pdbx_description
1 polymer ?
#
loop_
_entity_poly.entity_id
_entity_poly.type
_entity_poly.pdbx_seq_one_letter_code
_entity_poly.pdbx_strand_id
1 'polypeptide(L)'
;MGESRKGIAITLVILLGIFLQVLLAFGDEQDSPNKAVVEFAEAYFWVDGETMNDRLCDASKIVDDVDMTDRYVYLAEKKAKLLGYGLFYTKEKLYHVETYTISKDHEKAQIRLVAERKPPLQSFFTRRPAKKVDETINVIKEGNKWRVCGSPFSLHEG
;
A
#
# COMPACT_ATOMS: atom_id res chain seq x y z
N MET A 1 -36.84 -21.44 34.80
CA MET A 1 -35.61 -20.68 35.14
C MET A 1 -34.41 -20.91 34.19
N GLY A 2 -34.58 -21.56 33.02
CA GLY A 2 -33.48 -21.84 32.08
C GLY A 2 -33.39 -20.93 30.85
N GLU A 3 -34.51 -20.37 30.36
CA GLU A 3 -34.53 -19.53 29.15
C GLU A 3 -33.88 -18.15 29.36
N SER A 4 -34.14 -17.49 30.48
CA SER A 4 -33.59 -16.15 30.77
C SER A 4 -32.05 -16.16 30.86
N ARG A 5 -31.43 -17.22 31.39
CA ARG A 5 -29.97 -17.34 31.46
C ARG A 5 -29.34 -17.56 30.08
N LYS A 6 -30.01 -18.30 29.19
CA LYS A 6 -29.56 -18.49 27.81
C LYS A 6 -29.62 -17.19 27.02
N GLY A 7 -30.71 -16.41 27.18
CA GLY A 7 -30.82 -15.08 26.57
C GLY A 7 -29.72 -14.12 27.03
N ILE A 8 -29.46 -14.05 28.34
CA ILE A 8 -28.39 -13.22 28.92
C ILE A 8 -27.00 -13.66 28.40
N ALA A 9 -26.74 -14.97 28.35
CA ALA A 9 -25.47 -15.49 27.84
C ALA A 9 -25.25 -15.15 26.35
N ILE A 10 -26.28 -15.28 25.51
CA ILE A 10 -26.20 -14.95 24.08
C ILE A 10 -25.93 -13.46 23.89
N THR A 11 -26.67 -12.59 24.60
CA THR A 11 -26.47 -11.14 24.53
C THR A 11 -25.06 -10.73 24.96
N LEU A 12 -24.51 -11.37 26.01
CA LEU A 12 -23.15 -11.11 26.47
C LEU A 12 -22.08 -11.50 25.42
N VAL A 13 -22.24 -12.65 24.76
CA VAL A 13 -21.32 -13.10 23.71
C VAL A 13 -21.36 -12.16 22.51
N ILE A 14 -22.54 -11.68 22.12
CA ILE A 14 -22.68 -10.71 21.02
C ILE A 14 -21.98 -9.39 21.37
N LEU A 15 -22.20 -8.87 22.59
CA LEU A 15 -21.54 -7.65 23.05
C LEU A 15 -20.01 -7.80 23.10
N LEU A 16 -19.51 -8.94 23.57
CA LEU A 16 -18.08 -9.24 23.58
C LEU A 16 -17.51 -9.32 22.15
N GLY A 17 -18.26 -9.92 21.22
CA GLY A 17 -17.88 -9.99 19.81
C GLY A 17 -17.76 -8.61 19.18
N ILE A 18 -18.75 -7.74 19.40
CA ILE A 18 -18.72 -6.34 18.93
C ILE A 18 -17.54 -5.59 19.56
N PHE A 19 -17.32 -5.75 20.86
CA PHE A 19 -16.22 -5.12 21.56
C PHE A 19 -14.85 -5.55 21.01
N LEU A 20 -14.65 -6.84 20.76
CA LEU A 20 -13.45 -7.37 20.12
C LEU A 20 -13.25 -6.83 18.71
N GLN A 21 -14.32 -6.76 17.90
CA GLN A 21 -14.24 -6.18 16.55
C GLN A 21 -13.77 -4.72 16.58
N VAL A 22 -14.29 -3.92 17.52
CA VAL A 22 -13.88 -2.51 17.69
C VAL A 22 -12.42 -2.40 18.11
N LEU A 23 -11.96 -3.20 19.08
CA LEU A 23 -10.56 -3.19 19.51
C LEU A 23 -9.59 -3.59 18.38
N LEU A 24 -9.95 -4.61 17.59
CA LEU A 24 -9.14 -5.04 16.46
C LEU A 24 -9.10 -3.98 15.36
N ALA A 25 -10.22 -3.29 15.09
CA ALA A 25 -10.27 -2.21 14.12
C ALA A 25 -9.33 -1.04 14.49
N PHE A 26 -9.29 -0.64 15.76
CA PHE A 26 -8.34 0.38 16.23
C PHE A 26 -6.88 -0.07 16.14
N GLY A 27 -6.61 -1.37 16.33
CA GLY A 27 -5.28 -1.94 16.11
C GLY A 27 -4.82 -1.84 14.66
N ASP A 28 -5.72 -2.13 13.71
CA ASP A 28 -5.46 -2.02 12.26
C ASP A 28 -5.34 -0.56 11.78
N GLU A 29 -5.99 0.38 12.47
CA GLU A 29 -5.90 1.81 12.18
C GLU A 29 -4.51 2.37 12.53
N GLN A 30 -3.82 1.79 13.52
CA GLN A 30 -2.51 2.25 13.92
C GLN A 30 -1.49 2.14 12.76
N ASP A 31 -0.93 3.29 12.40
CA ASP A 31 0.03 3.34 11.30
C ASP A 31 1.33 2.58 11.66
N SER A 32 1.82 1.80 10.69
CA SER A 32 3.00 0.97 10.86
C SER A 32 3.93 1.06 9.65
N PRO A 33 5.24 0.79 9.83
CA PRO A 33 6.20 0.73 8.74
C PRO A 33 5.74 -0.16 7.57
N ASN A 34 5.23 -1.34 7.90
CA ASN A 34 4.78 -2.34 6.93
C ASN A 34 3.57 -1.83 6.16
N LYS A 35 2.59 -1.23 6.85
CA LYS A 35 1.39 -0.63 6.24
C LYS A 35 1.77 0.49 5.27
N ALA A 36 2.68 1.38 5.67
CA ALA A 36 3.17 2.46 4.81
C ALA A 36 3.80 1.93 3.52
N VAL A 37 4.62 0.87 3.60
CA VAL A 37 5.23 0.25 2.42
C VAL A 37 4.20 -0.42 1.52
N VAL A 38 3.22 -1.13 2.08
CA VAL A 38 2.16 -1.77 1.29
C VAL A 38 1.31 -0.73 0.57
N GLU A 39 0.81 0.28 1.29
CA GLU A 39 -0.03 1.33 0.70
C GLU A 39 0.71 2.12 -0.38
N PHE A 40 1.98 2.48 -0.14
CA PHE A 40 2.79 3.13 -1.15
C PHE A 40 2.98 2.25 -2.39
N ALA A 41 3.29 0.97 -2.21
CA ALA A 41 3.51 0.05 -3.33
C ALA A 41 2.22 -0.19 -4.13
N GLU A 42 1.08 -0.37 -3.46
CA GLU A 42 -0.22 -0.48 -4.12
C GLU A 42 -0.55 0.78 -4.91
N ALA A 43 -0.34 1.96 -4.33
CA ALA A 43 -0.54 3.23 -5.01
C ALA A 43 0.40 3.41 -6.22
N TYR A 44 1.67 3.03 -6.08
CA TYR A 44 2.66 3.05 -7.16
C TYR A 44 2.20 2.20 -8.35
N PHE A 45 1.91 0.91 -8.14
CA PHE A 45 1.50 0.04 -9.25
C PHE A 45 0.11 0.38 -9.80
N TRP A 46 -0.76 0.98 -8.98
CA TRP A 46 -2.07 1.46 -9.41
C TRP A 46 -2.04 2.83 -10.08
N VAL A 47 -0.87 3.48 -10.14
CA VAL A 47 -0.71 4.85 -10.66
C VAL A 47 -1.67 5.82 -9.97
N ASP A 48 -1.64 5.81 -8.63
CA ASP A 48 -2.39 6.69 -7.75
C ASP A 48 -1.44 7.73 -7.13
N GLY A 49 -1.30 8.87 -7.81
CA GLY A 49 -0.37 9.93 -7.40
C GLY A 49 -0.68 10.52 -6.02
N GLU A 50 -1.96 10.63 -5.64
CA GLU A 50 -2.37 11.22 -4.36
C GLU A 50 -1.91 10.36 -3.19
N THR A 51 -2.23 9.06 -3.21
CA THR A 51 -1.81 8.12 -2.16
C THR A 51 -0.29 7.94 -2.14
N MET A 52 0.37 7.94 -3.31
CA MET A 52 1.84 7.93 -3.38
C MET A 52 2.43 9.15 -2.69
N ASN A 53 1.92 10.35 -2.98
CA ASN A 53 2.41 11.60 -2.42
C ASN A 53 2.22 11.60 -0.90
N ASP A 54 1.04 11.21 -0.43
CA ASP A 54 0.73 11.10 0.99
C ASP A 54 1.66 10.13 1.75
N ARG A 55 2.13 9.06 1.09
CA ARG A 55 3.06 8.08 1.68
C ARG A 55 4.53 8.36 1.42
N LEU A 56 4.92 9.32 0.58
CA LEU A 56 6.31 9.72 0.39
C LEU A 56 6.78 10.67 1.49
N CYS A 57 8.07 10.59 1.81
CA CYS A 57 8.76 11.58 2.64
C CYS A 57 8.86 12.91 1.86
N ASP A 58 8.80 14.03 2.57
CA ASP A 58 8.78 15.35 1.92
C ASP A 58 10.02 15.59 1.04
N ALA A 59 11.18 15.10 1.48
CA ALA A 59 12.43 15.16 0.72
C ALA A 59 12.42 14.34 -0.59
N SER A 60 11.51 13.38 -0.73
CA SER A 60 11.37 12.53 -1.92
C SER A 60 10.26 12.98 -2.87
N LYS A 61 9.41 13.93 -2.45
CA LYS A 61 8.28 14.44 -3.26
C LYS A 61 8.74 15.36 -4.37
N ILE A 62 9.66 16.28 -4.05
CA ILE A 62 10.16 17.29 -4.98
C ILE A 62 11.64 17.05 -5.22
N VAL A 63 12.00 16.72 -6.46
CA VAL A 63 13.38 16.60 -6.90
C VAL A 63 13.58 17.55 -8.08
N ASP A 64 14.57 18.44 -7.99
CA ASP A 64 14.85 19.46 -9.00
C ASP A 64 13.62 20.33 -9.37
N ASP A 65 12.84 20.73 -8.36
CA ASP A 65 11.59 21.51 -8.52
C ASP A 65 10.46 20.78 -9.28
N VAL A 66 10.54 19.45 -9.36
CA VAL A 66 9.52 18.61 -9.99
C VAL A 66 8.85 17.71 -8.95
N ASP A 67 7.53 17.74 -8.90
CA ASP A 67 6.75 16.74 -8.16
C ASP A 67 6.90 15.37 -8.83
N MET A 68 7.53 14.44 -8.11
CA MET A 68 7.88 13.13 -8.62
C MET A 68 6.64 12.24 -8.82
N THR A 69 5.58 12.45 -8.05
CA THR A 69 4.32 11.71 -8.21
C THR A 69 3.56 12.18 -9.43
N ASP A 70 3.48 13.50 -9.65
CA ASP A 70 2.86 14.07 -10.84
C ASP A 70 3.62 13.68 -12.11
N ARG A 71 4.97 13.74 -12.06
CA ARG A 71 5.81 13.27 -13.17
C ARG A 71 5.56 11.80 -13.47
N TYR A 72 5.49 10.96 -12.45
CA TYR A 72 5.22 9.53 -12.62
C TYR A 72 3.87 9.26 -13.29
N VAL A 73 2.80 9.90 -12.81
CA VAL A 73 1.45 9.80 -13.38
C VAL A 73 1.43 10.31 -14.83
N TYR A 74 2.05 11.47 -15.10
CA TYR A 74 2.16 12.04 -16.44
C TYR A 74 2.87 11.10 -17.42
N LEU A 75 4.00 10.51 -17.01
CA LEU A 75 4.75 9.58 -17.85
C LEU A 75 3.94 8.30 -18.13
N ALA A 76 3.21 7.79 -17.13
CA ALA A 76 2.31 6.65 -17.31
C ALA A 76 1.19 6.96 -18.31
N GLU A 77 0.56 8.13 -18.22
CA GLU A 77 -0.45 8.58 -19.18
C GLU A 77 0.12 8.75 -20.59
N LYS A 78 1.27 9.41 -20.71
CA LYS A 78 1.93 9.63 -22.00
C LYS A 78 2.26 8.30 -22.66
N LYS A 79 2.80 7.34 -21.91
CA LYS A 79 3.07 5.98 -22.39
C LYS A 79 1.80 5.26 -22.82
N ALA A 80 0.71 5.37 -22.05
CA ALA A 80 -0.58 4.79 -22.43
C ALA A 80 -1.08 5.36 -23.76
N LYS A 81 -1.08 6.69 -23.90
CA LYS A 81 -1.50 7.41 -25.10
C LYS A 81 -0.67 7.02 -26.34
N LEU A 82 0.65 6.92 -26.20
CA LEU A 82 1.54 6.49 -27.28
C LEU A 82 1.24 5.06 -27.78
N LEU A 83 0.72 4.19 -26.91
CA LEU A 83 0.32 2.84 -27.26
C LEU A 83 -1.15 2.73 -27.70
N GLY A 84 -1.89 3.85 -27.76
CA GLY A 84 -3.32 3.87 -28.10
C GLY A 84 -4.23 3.35 -26.98
N TYR A 85 -3.75 3.30 -25.74
CA TYR A 85 -4.50 2.82 -24.58
C TYR A 85 -4.82 3.95 -23.59
N GLY A 86 -5.86 3.74 -22.78
CA GLY A 86 -6.12 4.57 -21.59
C GLY A 86 -5.19 4.20 -20.43
N LEU A 87 -5.08 5.11 -19.45
CA LEU A 87 -4.23 4.92 -18.24
C LEU A 87 -4.52 3.61 -17.51
N PHE A 88 -5.76 3.13 -17.53
CA PHE A 88 -6.13 1.86 -16.88
C PHE A 88 -5.29 0.66 -17.36
N TYR A 89 -4.76 0.69 -18.58
CA TYR A 89 -3.91 -0.37 -19.12
C TYR A 89 -2.48 -0.37 -18.59
N THR A 90 -2.03 0.72 -17.96
CA THR A 90 -0.72 0.78 -17.30
C THR A 90 -0.80 0.37 -15.83
N LYS A 91 -2.00 0.32 -15.25
CA LYS A 91 -2.22 -0.04 -13.86
C LYS A 91 -2.02 -1.54 -13.65
N GLU A 92 -1.34 -1.89 -12.58
CA GLU A 92 -1.17 -3.25 -12.11
C GLU A 92 -1.64 -3.35 -10.66
N LYS A 93 -2.23 -4.50 -10.32
CA LYS A 93 -2.63 -4.79 -8.94
C LYS A 93 -1.61 -5.73 -8.30
N LEU A 94 -1.32 -5.49 -7.03
CA LEU A 94 -0.52 -6.37 -6.19
C LEU A 94 -1.37 -7.53 -5.64
N TYR A 95 -0.75 -8.69 -5.55
CA TYR A 95 -1.29 -9.96 -5.06
C TYR A 95 -0.22 -10.62 -4.19
N HIS A 96 -0.66 -11.47 -3.24
CA HIS A 96 0.24 -12.20 -2.34
C HIS A 96 1.28 -11.26 -1.69
N VAL A 97 0.79 -10.14 -1.17
CA VAL A 97 1.64 -9.10 -0.57
C VAL A 97 2.13 -9.58 0.78
N GLU A 98 3.45 -9.72 0.90
CA GLU A 98 4.14 -10.09 2.13
C GLU A 98 5.15 -8.99 2.47
N THR A 99 5.26 -8.67 3.76
CA THR A 99 6.25 -7.72 4.26
C THR A 99 7.09 -8.34 5.35
N TYR A 100 8.39 -8.07 5.30
CA TYR A 100 9.37 -8.56 6.25
C TYR A 100 10.14 -7.38 6.82
N THR A 101 10.08 -7.21 8.14
CA THR A 101 10.85 -6.17 8.83
C THR A 101 12.30 -6.62 8.95
N ILE A 102 13.21 -5.98 8.20
CA ILE A 102 14.64 -6.27 8.26
C ILE A 102 15.25 -5.58 9.47
N SER A 103 14.94 -4.30 9.65
CA SER A 103 15.37 -3.51 10.80
C SER A 103 14.28 -2.51 11.17
N LYS A 104 14.15 -2.23 12.47
CA LYS A 104 13.19 -1.26 12.99
C LYS A 104 13.75 -0.59 14.21
N ASP A 105 13.69 0.72 14.18
CA ASP A 105 13.93 1.65 15.29
C ASP A 105 12.66 2.48 15.52
N HIS A 106 12.69 3.39 16.49
CA HIS A 106 11.57 4.27 16.84
C HIS A 106 11.18 5.22 15.71
N GLU A 107 12.14 5.64 14.89
CA GLU A 107 11.95 6.64 13.84
C GLU A 107 12.21 6.11 12.42
N LYS A 108 12.87 4.95 12.28
CA LYS A 108 13.31 4.42 10.99
C LYS A 108 13.06 2.93 10.92
N ALA A 109 12.70 2.42 9.75
CA ALA A 109 12.64 0.99 9.52
C ALA A 109 13.00 0.64 8.07
N GLN A 110 13.45 -0.59 7.88
CA GLN A 110 13.67 -1.20 6.57
C GLN A 110 12.74 -2.38 6.43
N ILE A 111 11.90 -2.32 5.40
CA ILE A 111 10.89 -3.32 5.12
C ILE A 111 11.18 -3.92 3.76
N ARG A 112 11.31 -5.25 3.70
CA ARG A 112 11.32 -5.99 2.44
C ARG A 112 9.89 -6.32 2.05
N LEU A 113 9.48 -5.89 0.88
CA LEU A 113 8.20 -6.19 0.25
C LEU A 113 8.41 -7.31 -0.75
N VAL A 114 7.68 -8.41 -0.60
CA VAL A 114 7.60 -9.49 -1.60
C VAL A 114 6.15 -9.56 -2.07
N ALA A 115 5.93 -9.46 -3.37
CA ALA A 115 4.58 -9.48 -3.94
C ALA A 115 4.58 -9.97 -5.38
N GLU A 116 3.39 -10.23 -5.90
CA GLU A 116 3.13 -10.49 -7.31
C GLU A 116 2.30 -9.36 -7.91
N ARG A 117 2.71 -8.82 -9.06
CA ARG A 117 1.97 -7.78 -9.78
C ARG A 117 1.44 -8.29 -11.11
N LYS A 118 0.20 -7.92 -11.43
CA LYS A 118 -0.40 -8.20 -12.75
C LYS A 118 -1.46 -7.17 -13.12
N PRO A 119 -1.61 -6.82 -14.42
CA PRO A 119 -2.68 -5.94 -14.87
C PRO A 119 -4.04 -6.64 -14.70
N PRO A 120 -5.01 -6.05 -13.99
CA PRO A 120 -6.26 -6.74 -13.62
C PRO A 120 -7.07 -7.14 -14.85
N LEU A 121 -7.24 -6.24 -15.82
CA LEU A 121 -8.02 -6.48 -17.02
C LEU A 121 -7.32 -7.42 -18.00
N GLN A 122 -6.07 -7.11 -18.38
CA GLN A 122 -5.34 -7.93 -19.34
C GLN A 122 -5.11 -9.35 -18.83
N SER A 123 -4.77 -9.53 -17.55
CA SER A 123 -4.46 -10.87 -17.02
C SER A 123 -5.68 -11.80 -17.01
N PHE A 124 -6.88 -11.25 -16.88
CA PHE A 124 -8.12 -12.02 -16.98
C PHE A 124 -8.30 -12.62 -18.39
N PHE A 125 -8.00 -11.84 -19.44
CA PHE A 125 -8.20 -12.28 -20.83
C PHE A 125 -7.01 -13.02 -21.44
N THR A 126 -5.77 -12.65 -21.09
CA THR A 126 -4.57 -13.11 -21.81
C THR A 126 -3.73 -14.12 -21.04
N ARG A 127 -4.17 -14.57 -19.84
CA ARG A 127 -3.40 -15.45 -18.94
C ARG A 127 -1.95 -14.99 -18.73
N ARG A 128 -1.72 -13.67 -18.73
CA ARG A 128 -0.39 -13.09 -18.56
C ARG A 128 0.17 -13.56 -17.21
N PRO A 129 1.41 -14.09 -17.16
CA PRO A 129 2.01 -14.51 -15.89
C PRO A 129 2.21 -13.28 -15.00
N ALA A 130 2.02 -13.47 -13.69
CA ALA A 130 2.33 -12.44 -12.71
C ALA A 130 3.83 -12.18 -12.65
N LYS A 131 4.22 -10.93 -12.44
CA LYS A 131 5.62 -10.54 -12.23
C LYS A 131 5.89 -10.46 -10.74
N LYS A 132 7.03 -10.98 -10.29
CA LYS A 132 7.44 -10.84 -8.90
C LYS A 132 8.00 -9.45 -8.63
N VAL A 133 7.75 -8.96 -7.42
CA VAL A 133 8.29 -7.75 -6.82
C VAL A 133 8.99 -8.21 -5.55
N ASP A 134 10.26 -7.85 -5.40
CA ASP A 134 11.06 -8.14 -4.21
C ASP A 134 11.97 -6.93 -3.99
N GLU A 135 11.54 -6.03 -3.11
CA GLU A 135 12.16 -4.72 -2.94
C GLU A 135 12.35 -4.39 -1.46
N THR A 136 13.49 -3.79 -1.13
CA THR A 136 13.75 -3.31 0.23
C THR A 136 13.56 -1.81 0.29
N ILE A 137 12.61 -1.38 1.12
CA ILE A 137 12.13 -0.01 1.17
C ILE A 137 12.45 0.57 2.54
N ASN A 138 13.08 1.75 2.51
CA ASN A 138 13.37 2.53 3.71
C ASN A 138 12.15 3.39 4.05
N VAL A 139 11.74 3.34 5.32
CA VAL A 139 10.68 4.20 5.84
C VAL A 139 11.16 4.99 7.05
N ILE A 140 10.70 6.23 7.15
CA ILE A 140 10.97 7.14 8.26
C ILE A 140 9.63 7.58 8.84
N LYS A 141 9.59 7.74 10.16
CA LYS A 141 8.44 8.29 10.87
C LYS A 141 8.53 9.82 10.86
N GLU A 142 7.62 10.47 10.15
CA GLU A 142 7.47 11.92 10.15
C GLU A 142 6.19 12.27 10.92
N GLY A 143 6.36 12.81 12.13
CA GLY A 143 5.26 13.06 13.06
C GLY A 143 4.60 11.75 13.54
N ASN A 144 3.31 11.56 13.24
CA ASN A 144 2.57 10.36 13.60
C ASN A 144 2.39 9.36 12.45
N LYS A 145 3.11 9.55 11.33
CA LYS A 145 2.94 8.76 10.12
C LYS A 145 4.28 8.23 9.59
N TRP A 146 4.28 6.97 9.17
CA TRP A 146 5.38 6.34 8.47
C TRP A 146 5.30 6.66 6.98
N ARG A 147 6.41 7.12 6.44
CA ARG A 147 6.56 7.54 5.04
C ARG A 147 7.75 6.84 4.40
N VAL A 148 7.63 6.60 3.11
CA VAL A 148 8.65 5.97 2.27
C VAL A 148 9.63 7.03 1.80
N CYS A 149 10.91 6.81 2.08
CA CYS A 149 11.99 7.73 1.74
C CYS A 149 12.92 7.13 0.67
N GLY A 150 13.59 8.00 -0.07
CA GLY A 150 14.56 7.63 -1.10
C GLY A 150 13.94 7.54 -2.50
N SER A 151 14.29 6.49 -3.24
CA SER A 151 13.84 6.23 -4.61
C SER A 151 13.23 4.83 -4.73
N PRO A 152 12.09 4.55 -4.08
CA PRO A 152 11.47 3.23 -4.15
C PRO A 152 11.07 2.90 -5.59
N PHE A 153 11.29 1.65 -6.02
CA PHE A 153 10.95 1.15 -7.37
C PHE A 153 11.51 2.00 -8.52
N SER A 154 12.66 2.64 -8.34
CA SER A 154 13.23 3.55 -9.33
C SER A 154 12.29 4.69 -9.74
N LEU A 155 11.50 5.24 -8.80
CA LEU A 155 10.60 6.38 -9.07
C LEU A 155 11.30 7.58 -9.76
N HIS A 156 12.59 7.75 -9.52
CA HIS A 156 13.40 8.82 -10.12
C HIS A 156 14.03 8.44 -11.48
N GLU A 157 13.97 7.16 -11.89
CA GLU A 157 14.44 6.70 -13.19
C GLU A 157 13.25 6.69 -14.17
N GLY A 158 13.03 7.84 -14.82
CA GLY A 158 12.02 8.03 -15.85
C GLY A 158 12.55 8.80 -17.04
#